data_AF-X6MNJ9-F1
#
_entry.id   AF-X6MNJ9-F1
#
_cell.length_a   1.000
_cell.length_b   1.000
_cell.length_c   1.000
_cell.angle_alpha   90.00
_cell.angle_beta   90.00
_cell.angle_gamma   90.00
#
_symmetry.space_group_name_H-M   'P 1'
#
loop_
_entity.id
_entity.type
_entity.pdbx_description
1 polymer ?
#
loop_
_entity_poly.entity_id
_entity_poly.type
_entity_poly.pdbx_seq_one_letter_code
_entity_poly.pdbx_strand_id
1 'polypeptide(L)'
;MISSILKYRRFQELKKRGERKKKEFEEKKHACLDSKLLNLSGVELRNKILNGEYTCQQVLLTFVRQAQRCHKDFNCLLEEHYDQAFAIAVDLDNILARFSLFFLFVCFVFALCFDITVKMINKTVNTKEKRKEGKEHFEKFVDSKPLLGIPLSVKDCYIMKVCFLFLGFAYRAKKKKKK
;
A
#
# COMPACT_ATOMS: atom_id res chain seq x y z
N MET A 1 39.66 12.12 -18.37
CA MET A 1 39.09 13.19 -17.51
C MET A 1 37.58 13.40 -17.73
N ILE A 2 37.09 13.35 -18.97
CA ILE A 2 35.68 13.65 -19.28
C ILE A 2 34.68 12.66 -18.63
N SER A 3 35.03 11.37 -18.48
CA SER A 3 34.08 10.38 -17.91
C SER A 3 33.85 10.52 -16.40
N SER A 4 34.83 11.05 -15.66
CA SER A 4 34.70 11.32 -14.21
C SER A 4 33.72 12.47 -13.96
N ILE A 5 33.78 13.51 -14.80
CA ILE A 5 32.91 14.69 -14.73
C ILE A 5 31.45 14.29 -15.03
N LEU A 6 31.23 13.46 -16.06
CA LEU A 6 29.90 12.96 -16.41
C LEU A 6 29.27 12.09 -15.31
N LYS A 7 30.06 11.25 -14.63
CA LYS A 7 29.57 10.43 -13.50
C LYS A 7 29.14 11.28 -12.31
N TYR A 8 29.92 12.31 -11.98
CA TYR A 8 29.58 13.22 -10.89
C TYR A 8 28.30 14.01 -11.17
N ARG A 9 28.11 14.48 -12.42
CA ARG A 9 26.91 15.21 -12.84
C ARG A 9 25.64 14.35 -12.71
N ARG A 10 25.71 13.09 -13.17
CA ARG A 10 24.59 12.13 -13.06
C ARG A 10 24.25 11.80 -11.60
N PHE A 11 25.25 11.72 -10.72
CA PHE A 11 25.05 11.51 -9.29
C PHE A 11 24.34 12.71 -8.63
N GLN A 12 24.76 13.93 -8.97
CA GLN A 12 24.12 15.15 -8.45
C GLN A 12 22.66 15.29 -8.95
N GLU A 13 22.36 14.89 -10.18
CA GLU A 13 20.98 14.87 -10.70
C GLU A 13 20.09 13.85 -10.01
N LEU A 14 20.61 12.65 -9.72
CA LEU A 14 19.87 11.64 -8.95
C LEU A 14 19.59 12.12 -7.52
N LYS A 15 20.56 12.78 -6.88
CA LYS A 15 20.40 13.39 -5.56
C LYS A 15 19.29 14.46 -5.56
N LYS A 16 19.31 15.36 -6.55
CA LYS A 16 18.27 16.40 -6.73
C LYS A 16 16.88 15.82 -7.06
N ARG A 17 16.79 14.74 -7.83
CA ARG A 17 15.52 14.04 -8.10
C ARG A 17 14.96 13.38 -6.84
N GLY A 18 15.83 12.80 -6.01
CA GLY A 18 15.46 12.30 -4.69
C GLY A 18 14.91 13.41 -3.80
N GLU A 19 15.57 14.57 -3.74
CA GLU A 19 15.14 15.73 -2.95
C GLU A 19 13.80 16.32 -3.42
N ARG A 20 13.53 16.35 -4.74
CA ARG A 20 12.22 16.81 -5.27
C ARG A 20 11.09 15.86 -4.92
N LYS A 21 11.29 14.54 -5.10
CA LYS A 21 10.30 13.54 -4.68
C LYS A 21 10.05 13.60 -3.17
N LYS A 22 11.10 13.85 -2.38
CA LYS A 22 11.00 14.03 -0.94
C LYS A 22 10.13 15.26 -0.58
N LYS A 23 10.30 16.39 -1.28
CA LYS A 23 9.48 17.60 -1.08
C LYS A 23 8.03 17.42 -1.50
N GLU A 24 7.76 16.80 -2.64
CA GLU A 24 6.40 16.54 -3.13
C GLU A 24 5.64 15.55 -2.22
N PHE A 25 6.37 14.59 -1.65
CA PHE A 25 5.86 13.70 -0.61
C PHE A 25 5.64 14.42 0.74
N GLU A 26 6.47 15.43 1.06
CA GLU A 26 6.33 16.28 2.25
C GLU A 26 5.16 17.28 2.15
N GLU A 27 4.81 17.79 0.97
CA GLU A 27 3.62 18.64 0.80
C GLU A 27 2.32 17.84 0.93
N LYS A 28 2.28 16.60 0.41
CA LYS A 28 1.16 15.66 0.65
C LYS A 28 1.12 15.14 2.10
N LYS A 29 2.11 15.49 2.93
CA LYS A 29 2.32 15.04 4.31
C LYS A 29 1.50 15.80 5.36
N HIS A 30 0.86 16.91 5.00
CA HIS A 30 0.13 17.76 5.96
C HIS A 30 -1.33 17.34 6.24
N ALA A 31 -1.80 16.23 5.69
CA ALA A 31 -3.06 15.62 6.14
C ALA A 31 -2.88 15.07 7.57
N CYS A 32 -3.66 15.61 8.50
CA CYS A 32 -3.75 15.30 9.93
C CYS A 32 -3.24 13.90 10.33
N LEU A 33 -2.24 13.86 11.23
CA LEU A 33 -1.90 12.63 11.94
C LEU A 33 -3.05 12.30 12.89
N ASP A 34 -3.90 11.35 12.50
CA ASP A 34 -4.88 10.80 13.42
C ASP A 34 -4.13 9.98 14.46
N SER A 35 -3.82 10.60 15.60
CA SER A 35 -3.25 9.93 16.77
C SER A 35 -4.06 8.71 17.19
N LYS A 36 -5.37 8.73 16.88
CA LYS A 36 -6.29 7.60 17.03
C LYS A 36 -5.88 6.38 16.20
N LEU A 37 -5.37 6.55 14.98
CA LEU A 37 -5.01 5.46 14.07
C LEU A 37 -3.80 4.68 14.57
N LEU A 38 -2.80 5.37 15.15
CA LEU A 38 -1.56 4.75 15.66
C LEU A 38 -1.79 3.87 16.90
N ASN A 39 -2.89 4.10 17.63
CA ASN A 39 -3.21 3.38 18.86
C ASN A 39 -4.13 2.16 18.63
N LEU A 40 -4.50 1.86 17.38
CA LEU A 40 -5.36 0.72 17.05
C LEU A 40 -4.56 -0.58 17.00
N SER A 41 -5.19 -1.68 17.41
CA SER A 41 -4.66 -3.01 17.14
C SER A 41 -4.72 -3.34 15.65
N GLY A 42 -3.89 -4.30 15.20
CA GLY A 42 -3.90 -4.73 13.80
C GLY A 42 -5.26 -5.29 13.33
N VAL A 43 -5.99 -5.94 14.23
CA VAL A 43 -7.33 -6.50 13.94
C VAL A 43 -8.36 -5.39 13.74
N GLU A 44 -8.38 -4.40 14.63
CA GLU A 44 -9.28 -3.25 14.50
C GLU A 44 -8.96 -2.42 13.26
N LEU A 45 -7.67 -2.22 12.98
CA LEU A 45 -7.21 -1.49 11.81
C LEU A 45 -7.67 -2.18 10.52
N ARG A 46 -7.52 -3.52 10.44
CA ARG A 46 -8.03 -4.31 9.32
C ARG A 46 -9.53 -4.17 9.15
N ASN A 47 -10.30 -4.31 10.23
CA ASN A 47 -11.76 -4.20 10.15
C ASN A 47 -12.19 -2.83 9.65
N LYS A 48 -11.52 -1.76 10.10
CA LYS A 48 -11.78 -0.39 9.63
C LYS A 48 -11.39 -0.18 8.17
N ILE A 49 -10.33 -0.80 7.69
CA ILE A 49 -9.97 -0.80 6.26
C ILE A 49 -11.03 -1.52 5.43
N LEU A 50 -11.49 -2.70 5.88
CA LEU A 50 -12.54 -3.47 5.20
C LEU A 50 -13.89 -2.74 5.18
N ASN A 51 -14.20 -1.99 6.23
CA ASN A 51 -15.37 -1.12 6.30
C ASN A 51 -15.25 0.13 5.41
N GLY A 52 -14.06 0.40 4.86
CA GLY A 52 -13.79 1.59 4.04
C GLY A 52 -13.63 2.89 4.84
N GLU A 53 -13.45 2.81 6.17
CA GLU A 53 -13.19 3.99 7.02
C GLU A 53 -11.80 4.59 6.75
N TYR A 54 -10.83 3.75 6.42
CA TYR A 54 -9.46 4.17 6.08
C TYR A 54 -8.98 3.51 4.81
N THR A 55 -8.19 4.25 4.02
CA THR A 55 -7.46 3.70 2.87
C THR A 55 -6.11 3.13 3.30
N CYS A 56 -5.64 2.09 2.61
CA CYS A 56 -4.32 1.50 2.85
C CYS A 56 -3.22 2.56 2.67
N GLN A 57 -3.37 3.47 1.71
CA GLN A 57 -2.47 4.61 1.52
C GLN A 57 -2.41 5.51 2.75
N GLN A 58 -3.54 5.91 3.32
CA GLN A 58 -3.60 6.78 4.49
C GLN A 58 -2.95 6.11 5.71
N VAL A 59 -3.25 4.83 5.91
CA VAL A 59 -2.65 4.01 6.97
C VAL A 59 -1.13 3.98 6.80
N LEU A 60 -0.64 3.58 5.62
CA LEU A 60 0.79 3.50 5.34
C LEU A 60 1.49 4.84 5.57
N LEU A 61 0.97 5.94 5.03
CA LEU A 61 1.55 7.27 5.17
C LEU A 61 1.63 7.69 6.64
N THR A 62 0.63 7.36 7.45
CA THR A 62 0.61 7.66 8.89
C THR A 62 1.71 6.91 9.63
N PHE A 63 1.85 5.61 9.38
CA PHE A 63 2.92 4.80 10.00
C PHE A 63 4.32 5.21 9.53
N VAL A 64 4.50 5.52 8.24
CA VAL A 64 5.79 5.99 7.70
C VAL A 64 6.23 7.29 8.37
N ARG A 65 5.31 8.23 8.59
CA ARG A 65 5.61 9.49 9.29
C ARG A 65 6.03 9.23 10.73
N GLN A 66 5.32 8.36 11.43
CA GLN A 66 5.66 8.01 12.81
C GLN A 66 7.04 7.34 12.88
N ALA A 67 7.30 6.40 11.97
CA ALA A 67 8.60 5.74 11.86
C ALA A 67 9.74 6.74 11.60
N GLN A 68 9.56 7.68 10.66
CA GLN A 68 10.54 8.73 10.37
C GLN A 68 10.76 9.67 11.57
N ARG A 69 9.71 9.97 12.34
CA ARG A 69 9.82 10.79 13.54
C ARG A 69 10.66 10.06 14.60
N CYS A 70 10.29 8.83 14.93
CA CYS A 70 11.03 8.01 15.89
C CYS A 70 12.46 7.70 15.43
N HIS A 71 12.70 7.57 14.13
CA HIS A 71 14.02 7.29 13.59
C HIS A 71 15.03 8.40 13.91
N LYS A 72 14.60 9.67 13.98
CA LYS A 72 15.48 10.78 14.35
C LYS A 72 16.07 10.62 15.75
N ASP A 73 15.29 10.07 16.66
CA ASP A 73 15.67 9.93 18.07
C ASP A 73 16.37 8.59 18.33
N PHE A 74 15.90 7.51 17.68
CA PHE A 74 16.33 6.14 17.99
C PHE A 74 17.24 5.49 16.94
N ASN A 75 17.43 6.12 15.78
CA ASN A 75 18.19 5.56 14.64
C ASN A 75 17.79 4.10 14.30
N CYS A 76 16.47 3.81 14.33
CA CYS A 76 15.95 2.44 14.25
C CYS A 76 15.68 1.89 12.83
N LEU A 77 15.93 2.68 11.77
CA LEU A 77 15.69 2.30 10.37
C LEU A 77 17.03 2.19 9.66
N LEU A 78 17.27 1.06 8.98
CA LEU A 78 18.48 0.85 8.18
C LEU A 78 18.22 1.13 6.70
N GLU A 79 17.15 0.55 6.15
CA GLU A 79 16.71 0.73 4.76
C GLU A 79 15.24 1.15 4.73
N GLU A 80 14.91 2.08 3.83
CA GLU A 80 13.56 2.61 3.65
C GLU A 80 13.04 2.27 2.24
N HIS A 81 11.92 1.55 2.14
CA HIS A 81 11.31 1.14 0.85
C HIS A 81 9.92 1.75 0.65
N TYR A 82 9.75 3.02 1.00
CA TYR A 82 8.44 3.69 0.99
C TYR A 82 7.78 3.74 -0.39
N ASP A 83 8.55 3.94 -1.46
CA ASP A 83 8.02 4.01 -2.83
C ASP A 83 7.31 2.71 -3.23
N GLN A 84 7.92 1.56 -2.92
CA GLN A 84 7.36 0.25 -3.25
C GLN A 84 6.15 -0.05 -2.37
N ALA A 85 6.25 0.23 -1.07
CA ALA A 85 5.13 0.06 -0.14
C ALA A 85 3.92 0.91 -0.55
N PHE A 86 4.15 2.14 -1.01
CA PHE A 86 3.09 3.03 -1.47
C PHE A 86 2.42 2.52 -2.74
N ALA A 87 3.19 2.05 -3.73
CA ALA A 87 2.63 1.44 -4.93
C ALA A 87 1.74 0.23 -4.58
N ILE A 88 2.20 -0.65 -3.68
CA ILE A 88 1.42 -1.79 -3.21
C ILE A 88 0.14 -1.33 -2.51
N ALA A 89 0.20 -0.30 -1.67
CA ALA A 89 -0.97 0.23 -0.99
C ALA A 89 -2.01 0.80 -1.98
N VAL A 90 -1.57 1.51 -3.01
CA VAL A 90 -2.43 2.02 -4.10
C VAL A 90 -3.11 0.87 -4.83
N ASP A 91 -2.35 -0.18 -5.17
CA ASP A 91 -2.90 -1.36 -5.84
C ASP A 91 -3.94 -2.08 -4.98
N LEU A 92 -3.69 -2.20 -3.67
CA LEU A 92 -4.65 -2.79 -2.73
C LEU A 92 -5.93 -1.96 -2.61
N ASP A 93 -5.82 -0.64 -2.51
CA ASP A 93 -6.99 0.25 -2.48
C ASP A 93 -7.81 0.14 -3.76
N ASN A 94 -7.16 0.05 -4.93
CA ASN A 94 -7.83 -0.17 -6.21
C ASN A 94 -8.57 -1.51 -6.28
N ILE A 95 -7.98 -2.57 -5.72
CA ILE A 95 -8.60 -3.89 -5.64
C ILE A 95 -9.84 -3.82 -4.74
N LEU A 96 -9.73 -3.22 -3.54
CA LEU A 96 -10.84 -3.07 -2.59
C LEU A 96 -11.97 -2.20 -3.17
N ALA A 97 -11.63 -1.09 -3.84
CA ALA A 97 -12.61 -0.21 -4.46
C ALA A 97 -13.40 -0.89 -5.60
N ARG A 98 -12.75 -1.77 -6.38
CA ARG A 98 -13.47 -2.55 -7.41
C ARG A 98 -14.53 -3.46 -6.82
N PHE A 99 -14.26 -4.06 -5.66
CA PHE A 99 -15.23 -4.92 -4.98
C PHE A 99 -16.39 -4.11 -4.39
N SER A 100 -16.15 -2.91 -3.85
CA SER A 100 -17.21 -2.07 -3.30
C SER A 100 -18.09 -1.44 -4.38
N LEU A 101 -17.51 -0.98 -5.51
CA LEU A 101 -18.26 -0.35 -6.60
C LEU A 101 -19.20 -1.32 -7.31
N PHE A 102 -18.80 -2.60 -7.43
CA PHE A 102 -19.65 -3.65 -7.98
C PHE A 102 -20.93 -3.82 -7.14
N PHE A 103 -20.84 -3.63 -5.83
CA PHE A 103 -21.98 -3.76 -4.93
C PHE A 103 -22.95 -2.57 -5.08
N LEU A 104 -22.44 -1.34 -5.11
CA LEU A 104 -23.27 -0.13 -5.23
C LEU A 104 -24.00 -0.06 -6.58
N PHE A 105 -23.31 -0.35 -7.68
CA PHE A 105 -23.89 -0.28 -9.02
C PHE A 105 -25.03 -1.29 -9.20
N VAL A 106 -24.88 -2.50 -8.66
CA VAL A 106 -25.91 -3.54 -8.74
C VAL A 106 -27.11 -3.21 -7.85
N CYS A 107 -26.92 -2.66 -6.66
CA CYS A 107 -28.01 -2.21 -5.80
C CYS A 107 -28.80 -1.06 -6.44
N PHE A 108 -28.11 -0.09 -7.07
CA PHE A 108 -28.76 1.05 -7.71
C PHE A 108 -29.58 0.65 -8.94
N VAL A 109 -29.07 -0.27 -9.76
CA VAL A 109 -29.82 -0.84 -10.90
C VAL A 109 -31.02 -1.68 -10.43
N PHE A 110 -30.90 -2.41 -9.31
CA PHE A 110 -32.04 -3.15 -8.75
C PHE A 110 -33.12 -2.23 -8.17
N ALA A 111 -32.74 -1.09 -7.60
CA ALA A 111 -33.68 -0.10 -7.08
C ALA A 111 -34.42 0.65 -8.21
N LEU A 112 -33.73 0.97 -9.32
CA LEU A 112 -34.35 1.65 -10.46
C LEU A 112 -35.20 0.72 -11.36
N CYS A 113 -34.95 -0.59 -11.35
CA CYS A 113 -35.69 -1.55 -12.18
C CYS A 113 -36.93 -2.16 -11.50
N PHE A 114 -37.24 -1.80 -10.25
CA PHE A 114 -38.36 -2.40 -9.52
C PHE A 114 -39.76 -1.96 -10.03
N ASP A 115 -39.85 -0.89 -10.82
CA ASP A 115 -41.13 -0.44 -11.39
C ASP A 115 -41.57 -1.14 -12.69
N ILE A 116 -40.70 -1.92 -13.37
CA ILE A 116 -41.02 -2.41 -14.74
C ILE A 116 -41.24 -3.94 -14.83
N THR A 117 -40.97 -4.76 -13.81
CA THR A 117 -40.63 -6.17 -14.10
C THR A 117 -41.32 -7.28 -13.29
N VAL A 118 -42.64 -7.43 -13.46
CA VAL A 118 -43.33 -8.73 -13.21
C VAL A 118 -43.08 -9.74 -14.37
N LYS A 119 -42.54 -9.29 -15.52
CA LYS A 119 -42.39 -10.12 -16.75
C LYS A 119 -41.05 -10.85 -16.98
N MET A 120 -40.02 -10.72 -16.13
CA MET A 120 -38.68 -11.35 -16.36
C MET A 120 -38.23 -12.39 -15.31
N ILE A 121 -39.16 -13.10 -14.68
CA ILE A 121 -38.83 -14.01 -13.56
C ILE A 121 -37.91 -15.19 -13.96
N ASN A 122 -37.90 -15.61 -15.24
CA ASN A 122 -37.06 -16.74 -15.69
C ASN A 122 -35.61 -16.39 -16.06
N LYS A 123 -35.24 -15.11 -16.25
CA LYS A 123 -33.83 -14.72 -16.54
C LYS A 123 -33.05 -14.34 -15.28
N THR A 124 -33.75 -14.06 -14.18
CA THR A 124 -33.20 -13.60 -12.89
C THR A 124 -32.49 -14.68 -12.06
N VAL A 125 -32.72 -15.98 -12.33
CA VAL A 125 -32.11 -17.07 -11.54
C VAL A 125 -30.60 -17.17 -11.80
N ASN A 126 -30.19 -17.10 -13.07
CA ASN A 126 -28.77 -17.17 -13.48
C ASN A 126 -27.92 -15.99 -12.97
N THR A 127 -28.52 -14.81 -12.74
CA THR A 127 -27.80 -13.65 -12.20
C THR A 127 -27.64 -13.65 -10.68
N LYS A 128 -28.43 -14.44 -9.95
CA LYS A 128 -28.33 -14.54 -8.49
C LYS A 128 -27.21 -15.49 -8.04
N GLU A 129 -26.94 -16.56 -8.80
CA GLU A 129 -25.82 -17.47 -8.52
C GLU A 129 -24.46 -16.80 -8.68
N LYS A 130 -24.24 -16.09 -9.79
CA LYS A 130 -22.98 -15.34 -10.04
C LYS A 130 -22.67 -14.29 -8.94
N ARG A 131 -23.69 -13.81 -8.23
CA ARG A 131 -23.52 -12.86 -7.12
C ARG A 131 -23.07 -13.52 -5.83
N LYS A 132 -23.48 -14.77 -5.57
CA LYS A 132 -23.01 -15.54 -4.41
C LYS A 132 -21.55 -15.94 -4.58
N GLU A 133 -21.19 -16.41 -5.77
CA GLU A 133 -19.82 -16.79 -6.10
C GLU A 133 -18.81 -15.65 -5.90
N GLY A 134 -19.16 -14.42 -6.31
CA GLY A 134 -18.28 -13.25 -6.15
C GLY A 134 -18.05 -12.86 -4.68
N LYS A 135 -19.08 -12.94 -3.83
CA LYS A 135 -18.97 -12.66 -2.39
C LYS A 135 -18.14 -13.72 -1.67
N GLU A 136 -18.42 -15.00 -1.94
CA GLU A 136 -17.68 -16.11 -1.35
C GLU A 136 -16.20 -16.07 -1.73
N HIS A 137 -15.88 -15.73 -2.98
CA HIS A 137 -14.49 -15.59 -3.41
C HIS A 137 -13.78 -14.41 -2.71
N PHE A 138 -14.49 -13.30 -2.49
CA PHE A 138 -13.94 -12.16 -1.75
C PHE A 138 -13.72 -12.49 -0.27
N GLU A 139 -14.68 -13.12 0.39
CA GLU A 139 -14.54 -13.57 1.78
C GLU A 139 -13.38 -14.55 1.94
N LYS A 140 -13.30 -15.57 1.08
CA LYS A 140 -12.15 -16.51 1.05
C LYS A 140 -10.82 -15.79 0.83
N PHE A 141 -10.79 -14.77 -0.03
CA PHE A 141 -9.58 -13.97 -0.26
C PHE A 141 -9.20 -13.16 0.99
N VAL A 142 -10.16 -12.50 1.62
CA VAL A 142 -9.97 -11.69 2.83
C VAL A 142 -9.54 -12.56 4.02
N ASP A 143 -10.10 -13.75 4.14
CA ASP A 143 -9.74 -14.73 5.17
C ASP A 143 -8.35 -15.34 4.94
N SER A 144 -7.97 -15.55 3.66
CA SER A 144 -6.62 -16.01 3.33
C SER A 144 -5.52 -15.01 3.66
N LYS A 145 -5.87 -13.72 3.86
CA LYS A 145 -4.91 -12.62 4.06
C LYS A 145 -5.26 -11.81 5.32
N PRO A 146 -4.94 -12.32 6.51
CA PRO A 146 -5.25 -11.65 7.78
C PRO A 146 -4.52 -10.31 7.97
N LEU A 147 -3.43 -10.06 7.23
CA LEU A 147 -2.63 -8.82 7.33
C LEU A 147 -2.85 -7.87 6.14
N LEU A 148 -3.97 -7.99 5.43
CA LEU A 148 -4.27 -7.15 4.28
C LEU A 148 -4.28 -5.66 4.66
N GLY A 149 -3.46 -4.85 3.98
CA GLY A 149 -3.40 -3.39 4.19
C GLY A 149 -2.63 -2.93 5.43
N ILE A 150 -2.10 -3.85 6.25
CA ILE A 150 -1.33 -3.51 7.45
C ILE A 150 0.14 -3.30 7.07
N PRO A 151 0.74 -2.13 7.35
CA PRO A 151 2.17 -1.91 7.10
C PRO A 151 3.02 -2.74 8.07
N LEU A 152 4.02 -3.44 7.55
CA LEU A 152 4.92 -4.28 8.35
C LEU A 152 6.34 -3.72 8.31
N SER A 153 6.99 -3.71 9.47
CA SER A 153 8.43 -3.50 9.58
C SER A 153 9.12 -4.86 9.65
N VAL A 154 10.11 -5.06 8.79
CA VAL A 154 10.88 -6.31 8.73
C VAL A 154 12.28 -6.04 9.26
N LYS A 155 12.77 -6.92 10.14
CA LYS A 155 14.13 -6.82 10.69
C LYS A 155 15.16 -7.16 9.59
N ASP A 156 16.33 -6.52 9.64
CA ASP A 156 17.43 -6.72 8.67
C ASP A 156 17.83 -8.19 8.48
N CYS A 157 17.63 -9.07 9.47
CA CYS A 157 17.97 -10.49 9.34
C CYS A 157 17.09 -11.30 8.35
N TYR A 158 16.02 -10.71 7.79
CA TYR A 158 15.17 -11.39 6.81
C TYR A 158 15.57 -11.02 5.38
N ILE A 159 15.68 -12.03 4.52
CA ILE A 159 16.02 -11.83 3.12
C ILE A 159 14.77 -11.35 2.36
N MET A 160 14.85 -10.15 1.79
CA MET A 160 13.84 -9.61 0.89
C MET A 160 14.43 -9.45 -0.51
N LYS A 161 13.62 -9.71 -1.54
CA LYS A 161 14.06 -9.75 -2.95
C LYS A 161 14.73 -8.44 -3.44
N VAL A 162 14.49 -7.33 -2.76
CA VAL A 162 14.92 -5.97 -3.18
C VAL A 162 15.76 -5.26 -2.12
N CYS A 163 16.14 -5.94 -1.03
CA CYS A 163 16.86 -5.34 0.10
C CYS A 163 18.25 -5.97 0.25
N PHE A 164 19.20 -5.19 0.75
CA PHE A 164 20.52 -5.71 1.08
C PHE A 164 20.49 -6.28 2.50
N LEU A 165 20.96 -7.52 2.65
CA LEU A 165 21.15 -8.13 3.95
C LEU A 165 22.50 -7.66 4.51
N PHE A 166 22.48 -6.77 5.51
CA PHE A 166 23.72 -6.27 6.14
C PHE A 166 24.11 -7.07 7.37
N LEU A 167 23.14 -7.65 8.09
CA LEU A 167 23.35 -8.33 9.38
C LEU A 167 24.09 -7.44 10.40
N GLY A 168 23.93 -6.12 10.31
CA GLY A 168 24.65 -5.15 11.13
C GLY A 168 26.16 -5.05 10.87
N PHE A 169 26.70 -5.75 9.88
CA PHE A 169 28.11 -5.62 9.50
C PHE A 169 28.28 -4.50 8.47
N ALA A 170 29.29 -3.66 8.69
CA ALA A 170 29.75 -2.70 7.70
C ALA A 170 30.41 -3.44 6.53
N TYR A 171 29.62 -4.07 5.66
CA TYR A 171 30.14 -4.76 4.49
C TYR A 171 30.67 -3.74 3.48
N ARG A 172 31.98 -3.50 3.51
CA ARG A 172 32.66 -2.63 2.57
C ARG A 172 32.81 -3.38 1.24
N ALA A 173 31.79 -3.33 0.39
CA ALA A 173 31.85 -3.93 -0.94
C ALA A 173 33.05 -3.35 -1.70
N LYS A 174 34.16 -4.10 -1.76
CA LYS A 174 35.31 -3.76 -2.59
C LYS A 174 34.82 -3.84 -4.03
N LYS A 175 34.59 -2.69 -4.66
CA LYS A 175 34.32 -2.63 -6.10
C LYS A 175 35.45 -3.35 -6.81
N LYS A 176 35.20 -4.56 -7.32
CA LYS A 176 36.11 -5.21 -8.26
C LYS A 176 36.21 -4.27 -9.46
N LYS A 177 37.33 -3.57 -9.59
CA LYS A 177 37.69 -2.90 -10.86
C LYS A 177 37.74 -4.02 -11.88
N LYS A 178 36.78 -4.06 -12.82
CA LYS A 178 36.92 -4.88 -14.03
C LYS A 178 38.21 -4.40 -14.70
N LYS A 179 39.22 -5.28 -14.71
CA LYS A 179 40.41 -5.10 -15.55
C LYS A 179 39.99 -5.29 -17.00
#